data_AF-A0A7Y2D281-F1
#
_entry.id   AF-A0A7Y2D281-F1
#
_cell.length_a   1.000
_cell.length_b   1.000
_cell.length_c   1.000
_cell.angle_alpha   90.00
_cell.angle_beta   90.00
_cell.angle_gamma   90.00
#
_symmetry.space_group_name_H-M   'P 1'
#
loop_
_entity.id
_entity.type
_entity.pdbx_description
1 polymer ?
#
loop_
_entity_poly.entity_id
_entity_poly.type
_entity_poly.pdbx_seq_one_letter_code
_entity_poly.pdbx_strand_id
1 'polypeptide(L)'
;MKTIPHLRQLTEEVRAFERSGRYREAFEALAPIWNDISEFPNLTGLDELEQAEGLLRCGVVAGFLGRLDNSMDAQESSKNLLFKARDLFLKLNQTGGVVEAENWLAMAYLRKGEQREAETWIESSFSRDLSANKAARIESFIFYSLILMETGKYEDGLRFLRKVEPFIQSYDDDFFNGLFAANLGIILRNLDRLPEAMQMYSLAKHFYQKMDHVAYLATIENNLAVIYCYEGRYDLAHRAVNAALDLHIEAQDFSRYGFSFDTQASILLKEGRLDEALVSAEKGIEILRKTEFTEFLVETLYTKIKIQAAQNKLADCAITFSELADVIRPLQGTDRLKAKAKEFEKLIRGQMFSGVGLILTEKVIPGEELELELSPSLRNYSHFDAIWLKNDHLSGIGLKKGCLALTVDEKPADGDPVAVMGSANEVMCGYYHAGFGLVTISSDQVELEAFKAEEIKIVGKIVGFAEPHKSKNGKLPVSPVHH
;
A
#
# COMPACT_ATOMS: atom_id res chain seq x y z
N MET A 1 -36.01 32.27 12.64
CA MET A 1 -35.61 30.89 12.97
C MET A 1 -36.30 29.97 11.98
N LYS A 2 -35.57 29.42 11.00
CA LYS A 2 -36.11 28.31 10.21
C LYS A 2 -36.24 27.14 11.17
N THR A 3 -37.46 26.61 11.35
CA THR A 3 -37.70 25.38 12.08
C THR A 3 -36.81 24.31 11.44
N ILE A 4 -35.84 23.79 12.19
CA ILE A 4 -35.08 22.62 11.76
C ILE A 4 -36.15 21.53 11.55
N PRO A 5 -36.28 20.95 10.33
CA PRO A 5 -37.15 19.79 10.13
C PRO A 5 -36.83 18.75 11.21
N HIS A 6 -37.81 17.98 11.69
CA HIS A 6 -37.57 16.95 12.71
C HIS A 6 -36.25 16.22 12.42
N LEU A 7 -35.24 16.43 13.27
CA LEU A 7 -33.86 16.03 12.93
C LEU A 7 -33.77 14.54 12.66
N ARG A 8 -34.64 13.77 13.29
CA ARG A 8 -34.84 12.35 13.05
C ARG A 8 -35.15 11.99 11.58
N GLN A 9 -36.01 12.76 10.91
CA GLN A 9 -36.30 12.53 9.49
C GLN A 9 -35.05 12.83 8.65
N LEU A 10 -34.32 13.88 9.01
CA LEU A 10 -33.07 14.22 8.34
C LEU A 10 -32.01 13.13 8.52
N THR A 11 -31.83 12.60 9.73
CA THR A 11 -30.82 11.56 10.00
C THR A 11 -31.17 10.23 9.33
N GLU A 12 -32.46 9.91 9.18
CA GLU A 12 -32.93 8.75 8.40
C GLU A 12 -32.65 8.92 6.89
N GLU A 13 -32.91 10.11 6.34
CA GLU A 13 -32.61 10.44 4.94
C GLU A 13 -31.09 10.37 4.66
N VAL A 14 -30.29 10.99 5.53
CA VAL A 14 -28.81 10.95 5.46
C VAL A 14 -28.31 9.50 5.50
N ARG A 15 -28.86 8.67 6.39
CA ARG A 15 -28.50 7.24 6.46
C ARG A 15 -28.86 6.48 5.19
N ALA A 16 -29.95 6.83 4.50
CA ALA A 16 -30.29 6.23 3.21
C ALA A 16 -29.28 6.60 2.11
N PHE A 17 -28.81 7.85 2.09
CA PHE A 17 -27.72 8.27 1.20
C PHE A 17 -26.41 7.56 1.51
N GLU A 18 -26.03 7.45 2.79
CA GLU A 18 -24.84 6.69 3.22
C GLU A 18 -24.87 5.24 2.75
N ARG A 19 -26.02 4.56 2.88
CA ARG A 19 -26.22 3.16 2.48
C ARG A 19 -26.18 2.95 0.96
N SER A 20 -26.39 3.99 0.17
CA SER A 20 -26.28 3.95 -1.30
C SER A 20 -24.95 4.55 -1.80
N GLY A 21 -24.05 4.95 -0.89
CA GLY A 21 -22.77 5.56 -1.24
C GLY A 21 -22.85 7.01 -1.74
N ARG A 22 -24.01 7.65 -1.60
CA ARG A 22 -24.29 9.01 -2.09
C ARG A 22 -23.89 10.06 -1.05
N TYR A 23 -22.61 10.06 -0.65
CA TYR A 23 -22.12 10.87 0.46
C TYR A 23 -22.17 12.39 0.23
N ARG A 24 -22.16 12.86 -1.02
CA ARG A 24 -22.38 14.29 -1.34
C ARG A 24 -23.82 14.70 -1.09
N GLU A 25 -24.78 13.90 -1.55
CA GLU A 25 -26.21 14.10 -1.23
C GLU A 25 -26.47 14.03 0.28
N ALA A 26 -25.78 13.13 0.98
CA ALA A 26 -25.82 13.04 2.44
C ALA A 26 -25.35 14.36 3.11
N PHE A 27 -24.29 14.97 2.60
CA PHE A 27 -23.79 16.25 3.09
C PHE A 27 -24.71 17.42 2.73
N GLU A 28 -25.25 17.45 1.52
CA GLU A 28 -26.25 18.44 1.11
C GLU A 28 -27.50 18.38 1.98
N ALA A 29 -27.97 17.17 2.34
CA ALA A 29 -29.06 16.99 3.28
C ALA A 29 -28.74 17.57 4.66
N LEU A 30 -27.50 17.42 5.14
CA LEU A 30 -27.05 17.97 6.43
C LEU A 30 -26.96 19.50 6.48
N ALA A 31 -27.07 20.21 5.35
CA ALA A 31 -26.94 21.67 5.26
C ALA A 31 -27.71 22.51 6.31
N PRO A 32 -28.91 22.10 6.82
CA PRO A 32 -29.58 22.84 7.88
C PRO A 32 -28.81 22.94 9.20
N ILE A 33 -27.96 21.95 9.50
CA ILE A 33 -27.13 21.90 10.71
C ILE A 33 -25.64 21.95 10.42
N TRP A 34 -25.21 21.64 9.19
CA TRP A 34 -23.81 21.53 8.83
C TRP A 34 -23.62 21.67 7.31
N ASN A 35 -23.02 22.78 6.88
CA ASN A 35 -22.82 23.14 5.46
C ASN A 35 -21.36 23.42 5.09
N ASP A 36 -20.43 23.36 6.06
CA ASP A 36 -18.99 23.48 5.86
C ASP A 36 -18.29 22.39 6.69
N ILE A 37 -17.57 21.49 6.00
CA ILE A 37 -16.88 20.35 6.63
C ILE A 37 -15.78 20.77 7.63
N SER A 38 -15.27 22.00 7.49
CA SER A 38 -14.24 22.57 8.36
C SER A 38 -14.82 23.19 9.64
N GLU A 39 -16.13 23.42 9.70
CA GLU A 39 -16.82 24.00 10.85
C GLU A 39 -17.51 22.94 11.72
N PHE A 40 -17.77 23.30 12.97
CA PHE A 40 -18.54 22.47 13.88
C PHE A 40 -20.05 22.60 13.57
N PRO A 41 -20.83 21.50 13.53
CA PRO A 41 -22.27 21.56 13.28
C PRO A 41 -23.01 22.51 14.22
N ASN A 42 -23.93 23.31 13.68
CA ASN A 42 -24.81 24.15 14.48
C ASN A 42 -25.96 23.33 15.05
N LEU A 43 -25.84 23.03 16.34
CA LEU A 43 -26.79 22.19 17.07
C LEU A 43 -27.76 22.99 17.96
N THR A 44 -27.82 24.32 17.77
CA THR A 44 -28.59 25.21 18.64
C THR A 44 -30.09 24.89 18.55
N GLY A 45 -30.71 24.62 19.69
CA GLY A 45 -32.16 24.37 19.79
C GLY A 45 -32.57 22.91 19.59
N LEU A 46 -31.62 21.99 19.42
CA LEU A 46 -31.85 20.55 19.41
C LEU A 46 -31.77 19.95 20.82
N ASP A 47 -32.52 18.89 21.09
CA ASP A 47 -32.35 18.12 22.33
C ASP A 47 -31.06 17.29 22.33
N GLU A 48 -30.62 16.78 23.49
CA GLU A 48 -29.33 16.07 23.58
C GLU A 48 -29.25 14.80 22.72
N LEU A 49 -30.38 14.12 22.48
CA LEU A 49 -30.42 12.92 21.64
C LEU A 49 -30.28 13.31 20.18
N GLU A 50 -31.03 14.32 19.75
CA GLU A 50 -30.92 14.92 18.43
C GLU A 50 -29.49 15.41 18.16
N GLN A 51 -28.86 16.08 19.12
CA GLN A 51 -27.46 16.49 19.04
C GLN A 51 -26.52 15.31 18.81
N ALA A 52 -26.72 14.21 19.54
CA ALA A 52 -25.89 13.01 19.41
C ALA A 52 -26.06 12.36 18.02
N GLU A 53 -27.29 12.23 17.53
CA GLU A 53 -27.58 11.68 16.20
C GLU A 53 -27.04 12.55 15.06
N GLY A 54 -27.20 13.87 15.18
CA GLY A 54 -26.67 14.84 14.23
C GLY A 54 -25.15 14.79 14.14
N LEU A 55 -24.46 14.79 15.29
CA LEU A 55 -23.00 14.65 15.36
C LEU A 55 -22.52 13.33 14.77
N LEU A 56 -23.22 12.24 15.06
CA LEU A 56 -22.90 10.93 14.52
C LEU A 56 -22.96 10.95 12.99
N ARG A 57 -24.06 11.45 12.39
CA ARG A 57 -24.20 11.54 10.93
C ARG A 57 -23.16 12.48 10.30
N CYS A 58 -22.93 13.66 10.89
CA CYS A 58 -21.88 14.57 10.42
C CYS A 58 -20.50 13.90 10.45
N GLY A 59 -20.18 13.17 11.52
CA GLY A 59 -18.91 12.44 11.64
C GLY A 59 -18.75 11.34 10.59
N VAL A 60 -19.79 10.52 10.36
CA VAL A 60 -19.78 9.49 9.31
C VAL A 60 -19.55 10.11 7.94
N VAL A 61 -20.34 11.13 7.58
CA VAL A 61 -20.24 11.84 6.30
C VAL A 61 -18.88 12.52 6.15
N ALA A 62 -18.35 13.19 7.18
CA ALA A 62 -17.01 13.77 7.16
C ALA A 62 -15.93 12.72 6.81
N GLY A 63 -16.01 11.55 7.44
CA GLY A 63 -15.05 10.46 7.21
C GLY A 63 -15.09 9.90 5.78
N PHE A 64 -16.24 9.95 5.10
CA PHE A 64 -16.34 9.53 3.70
C PHE A 64 -16.05 10.67 2.71
N LEU A 65 -16.45 11.91 2.99
CA LEU A 65 -16.14 13.06 2.14
C LEU A 65 -14.66 13.40 2.16
N GLY A 66 -13.98 13.30 3.30
CA GLY A 66 -12.53 13.43 3.37
C GLY A 66 -11.81 12.48 2.40
N ARG A 67 -12.42 11.32 2.13
CA ARG A 67 -11.92 10.37 1.14
C ARG A 67 -12.22 10.73 -0.31
N LEU A 68 -13.33 11.43 -0.58
CA LEU A 68 -13.75 11.81 -1.93
C LEU A 68 -13.14 13.15 -2.38
N ASP A 69 -13.00 14.11 -1.45
CA ASP A 69 -12.60 15.48 -1.73
C ASP A 69 -11.11 15.78 -1.44
N ASN A 70 -10.35 14.80 -0.95
CA ASN A 70 -8.94 14.96 -0.57
C ASN A 70 -8.68 16.16 0.38
N SER A 71 -9.67 16.54 1.19
CA SER A 71 -9.50 17.63 2.14
C SER A 71 -8.62 17.16 3.30
N MET A 72 -7.44 17.77 3.45
CA MET A 72 -6.59 17.54 4.61
C MET A 72 -7.40 17.79 5.90
N ASP A 73 -7.25 16.92 6.89
CA ASP A 73 -7.88 16.94 8.22
C ASP A 73 -9.35 16.46 8.34
N ALA A 74 -10.02 16.07 7.25
CA ALA A 74 -11.41 15.58 7.35
C ALA A 74 -11.56 14.28 8.16
N GLN A 75 -10.57 13.39 8.14
CA GLN A 75 -10.57 12.22 9.03
C GLN A 75 -10.47 12.63 10.51
N GLU A 76 -9.74 13.70 10.83
CA GLU A 76 -9.63 14.19 12.21
C GLU A 76 -10.91 14.88 12.66
N SER A 77 -11.55 15.64 11.77
CA SER A 77 -12.91 16.19 11.98
C SER A 77 -13.92 15.07 12.26
N SER A 78 -13.89 14.00 11.44
CA SER A 78 -14.70 12.79 11.63
C SER A 78 -14.50 12.19 13.03
N LYS A 79 -13.26 11.90 13.45
CA LYS A 79 -12.96 11.38 14.79
C LYS A 79 -13.57 12.28 15.87
N ASN A 80 -13.32 13.58 15.80
CA ASN A 80 -13.80 14.55 16.80
C ASN A 80 -15.32 14.60 16.93
N LEU A 81 -16.05 14.56 15.82
CA LEU A 81 -17.51 14.54 15.80
C LEU A 81 -18.05 13.22 16.38
N LEU A 82 -17.48 12.10 15.98
CA LEU A 82 -17.88 10.76 16.45
C LEU A 82 -17.61 10.58 17.96
N PHE A 83 -16.49 11.08 18.47
CA PHE A 83 -16.19 11.09 19.91
C PHE A 83 -17.25 11.86 20.70
N LYS A 84 -17.61 13.06 20.25
CA LYS A 84 -18.65 13.88 20.91
C LYS A 84 -20.02 13.21 20.85
N ALA A 85 -20.38 12.61 19.71
CA ALA A 85 -21.62 11.83 19.58
C ALA A 85 -21.66 10.68 20.58
N ARG A 86 -20.56 9.91 20.68
CA ARG A 86 -20.40 8.79 21.61
C ARG A 86 -20.56 9.22 23.06
N ASP A 87 -19.96 10.34 23.47
CA ASP A 87 -20.06 10.85 24.84
C ASP A 87 -21.48 11.29 25.20
N LEU A 88 -22.21 11.91 24.26
CA LEU A 88 -23.63 12.23 24.44
C LEU A 88 -24.48 10.96 24.55
N PHE A 89 -24.28 9.96 23.67
CA PHE A 89 -25.03 8.70 23.77
C PHE A 89 -24.76 7.97 25.11
N LEU A 90 -23.54 8.04 25.65
CA LEU A 90 -23.23 7.51 26.97
C LEU A 90 -24.01 8.23 28.07
N LYS A 91 -24.01 9.56 28.06
CA LYS A 91 -24.77 10.38 29.02
C LYS A 91 -26.27 10.06 28.98
N LEU A 92 -26.79 9.78 27.79
CA LEU A 92 -28.19 9.44 27.55
C LEU A 92 -28.53 7.96 27.73
N ASN A 93 -27.56 7.12 28.10
CA ASN A 93 -27.69 5.67 28.21
C ASN A 93 -28.23 4.99 26.92
N GLN A 94 -27.84 5.51 25.76
CA GLN A 94 -28.23 5.00 24.44
C GLN A 94 -27.19 4.01 23.91
N THR A 95 -27.20 2.77 24.42
CA THR A 95 -26.19 1.76 24.07
C THR A 95 -26.04 1.52 22.57
N GLY A 96 -27.14 1.55 21.81
CA GLY A 96 -27.10 1.40 20.35
C GLY A 96 -26.30 2.50 19.66
N GLY A 97 -26.51 3.77 20.05
CA GLY A 97 -25.76 4.90 19.51
C GLY A 97 -24.30 4.91 19.94
N VAL A 98 -23.99 4.45 21.16
CA VAL A 98 -22.60 4.24 21.62
C VAL A 98 -21.88 3.24 20.72
N VAL A 99 -22.48 2.06 20.49
CA VAL A 99 -21.90 1.01 19.64
C VAL A 99 -21.68 1.51 18.21
N GLU A 100 -22.66 2.20 17.62
CA GLU A 100 -22.53 2.77 16.27
C GLU A 100 -21.41 3.82 16.21
N ALA A 101 -21.33 4.74 17.16
CA ALA A 101 -20.25 5.73 17.20
C ALA A 101 -18.85 5.09 17.39
N GLU A 102 -18.74 4.07 18.24
CA GLU A 102 -17.49 3.32 18.48
C GLU A 102 -17.06 2.52 17.23
N ASN A 103 -18.02 1.95 16.49
CA ASN A 103 -17.75 1.32 15.19
C ASN A 103 -17.16 2.32 14.20
N TRP A 104 -17.80 3.49 14.04
CA TRP A 104 -17.33 4.51 13.11
C TRP A 104 -16.01 5.15 13.52
N LEU A 105 -15.74 5.27 14.83
CA LEU A 105 -14.41 5.64 15.33
C LEU A 105 -13.37 4.60 14.89
N ALA A 106 -13.63 3.31 15.08
CA ALA A 106 -12.71 2.26 14.61
C ALA A 106 -12.40 2.41 13.12
N MET A 107 -13.39 2.72 12.29
CA MET A 107 -13.19 2.97 10.86
C MET A 107 -12.40 4.25 10.55
N ALA A 108 -12.60 5.34 11.29
CA ALA A 108 -11.84 6.56 11.11
C ALA A 108 -10.36 6.35 11.45
N TYR A 109 -10.06 5.63 12.53
CA TYR A 109 -8.70 5.23 12.90
C TYR A 109 -8.08 4.29 11.86
N LEU A 110 -8.82 3.27 11.40
CA LEU A 110 -8.35 2.33 10.39
C LEU A 110 -7.96 3.04 9.07
N ARG A 111 -8.75 4.03 8.63
CA ARG A 111 -8.47 4.82 7.41
C ARG A 111 -7.20 5.67 7.51
N LYS A 112 -6.77 6.06 8.72
CA LYS A 112 -5.51 6.75 8.96
C LYS A 112 -4.32 5.79 9.13
N GLY A 113 -4.56 4.48 9.10
CA GLY A 113 -3.53 3.46 9.40
C GLY A 113 -3.25 3.28 10.89
N GLU A 114 -4.07 3.89 11.76
CA GLU A 114 -3.95 3.82 13.23
C GLU A 114 -4.61 2.52 13.74
N GLN A 115 -3.96 1.40 13.44
CA GLN A 115 -4.54 0.06 13.56
C GLN A 115 -4.85 -0.35 15.01
N ARG A 116 -3.99 -0.01 15.97
CA ARG A 116 -4.18 -0.40 17.38
C ARG A 116 -5.37 0.32 17.99
N GLU A 117 -5.54 1.58 17.64
CA GLU A 117 -6.67 2.41 18.04
C GLU A 117 -7.96 1.87 17.41
N ALA A 118 -7.93 1.48 16.14
CA ALA A 118 -9.06 0.83 15.48
C ALA A 118 -9.48 -0.47 16.19
N GLU A 119 -8.52 -1.32 16.55
CA GLU A 119 -8.74 -2.55 17.34
C GLU A 119 -9.34 -2.22 18.73
N THR A 120 -8.84 -1.18 19.40
CA THR A 120 -9.35 -0.76 20.72
C THR A 120 -10.81 -0.30 20.65
N TRP A 121 -11.17 0.47 19.62
CA TRP A 121 -12.55 0.95 19.45
C TRP A 121 -13.54 -0.16 19.12
N ILE A 122 -13.16 -1.10 18.25
CA ILE A 122 -14.04 -2.23 17.93
C ILE A 122 -14.21 -3.18 19.12
N GLU A 123 -13.17 -3.37 19.94
CA GLU A 123 -13.26 -4.11 21.21
C GLU A 123 -14.19 -3.41 22.21
N SER A 124 -14.09 -2.08 22.32
CA SER A 124 -15.00 -1.28 23.15
C SER A 124 -16.46 -1.47 22.71
N SER A 125 -16.72 -1.42 21.41
CA SER A 125 -18.03 -1.66 20.81
C SER A 125 -18.59 -3.05 21.17
N PHE A 126 -17.75 -4.10 21.11
CA PHE A 126 -18.16 -5.45 21.50
C PHE A 126 -18.41 -5.62 23.00
N SER A 127 -17.71 -4.86 23.85
CA SER A 127 -17.88 -4.89 25.30
C SER A 127 -19.23 -4.34 25.78
N ARG A 128 -19.93 -3.58 24.92
CA ARG A 128 -21.27 -3.06 25.21
C ARG A 128 -22.31 -4.18 25.20
N ASP A 129 -23.24 -4.13 26.14
CA ASP A 129 -24.38 -5.06 26.17
C ASP A 129 -25.43 -4.67 25.11
N LEU A 130 -25.26 -5.20 23.90
CA LEU A 130 -26.16 -5.01 22.77
C LEU A 130 -26.41 -6.33 22.06
N SER A 131 -27.68 -6.65 21.81
CA SER A 131 -28.07 -7.91 21.18
C SER A 131 -27.53 -8.04 19.75
N ALA A 132 -27.19 -9.27 19.36
CA ALA A 132 -26.55 -9.59 18.08
C ALA A 132 -27.38 -9.19 16.83
N ASN A 133 -28.69 -9.03 16.97
CA ASN A 133 -29.61 -8.67 15.89
C ASN A 133 -29.85 -7.16 15.72
N LYS A 134 -29.12 -6.31 16.46
CA LYS A 134 -29.22 -4.85 16.30
C LYS A 134 -28.30 -4.38 15.18
N ALA A 135 -28.77 -3.40 14.40
CA ALA A 135 -28.02 -2.83 13.28
C ALA A 135 -26.58 -2.46 13.64
N ALA A 136 -26.39 -1.74 14.74
CA ALA A 136 -25.05 -1.34 15.21
C ALA A 136 -24.17 -2.55 15.55
N ARG A 137 -24.72 -3.67 16.05
CA ARG A 137 -23.95 -4.90 16.31
C ARG A 137 -23.61 -5.67 15.03
N ILE A 138 -24.53 -5.68 14.05
CA ILE A 138 -24.25 -6.21 12.71
C ILE A 138 -23.10 -5.41 12.06
N GLU A 139 -23.12 -4.09 12.17
CA GLU A 139 -22.05 -3.21 11.71
C GLU A 139 -20.71 -3.52 12.43
N SER A 140 -20.73 -3.77 13.74
CA SER A 140 -19.52 -4.20 14.47
C SER A 140 -18.91 -5.47 13.89
N PHE A 141 -19.75 -6.44 13.48
CA PHE A 141 -19.29 -7.65 12.82
C PHE A 141 -18.60 -7.35 11.49
N ILE A 142 -19.19 -6.48 10.67
CA ILE A 142 -18.61 -6.09 9.39
C ILE A 142 -17.27 -5.38 9.60
N PHE A 143 -17.20 -4.39 10.49
CA PHE A 143 -15.98 -3.61 10.70
C PHE A 143 -14.86 -4.44 11.34
N TYR A 144 -15.20 -5.36 12.26
CA TYR A 144 -14.22 -6.28 12.79
C TYR A 144 -13.64 -7.21 11.72
N SER A 145 -14.48 -7.71 10.80
CA SER A 145 -13.98 -8.52 9.69
C SER A 145 -13.03 -7.76 8.78
N LEU A 146 -13.27 -6.46 8.57
CA LEU A 146 -12.37 -5.59 7.81
C LEU A 146 -11.04 -5.39 8.54
N ILE A 147 -11.07 -5.16 9.86
CA ILE A 147 -9.83 -5.07 10.67
C ILE A 147 -9.04 -6.39 10.57
N LEU A 148 -9.70 -7.54 10.68
CA LEU A 148 -9.02 -8.84 10.52
C LEU A 148 -8.37 -9.00 9.13
N MET A 149 -9.00 -8.46 8.08
CA MET A 149 -8.46 -8.46 6.72
C MET A 149 -7.22 -7.55 6.60
N GLU A 150 -7.32 -6.30 7.06
CA GLU A 150 -6.21 -5.33 7.01
C GLU A 150 -5.01 -5.81 7.83
N THR A 151 -5.24 -6.57 8.91
CA THR A 151 -4.18 -7.17 9.72
C THR A 151 -3.64 -8.49 9.18
N GLY A 152 -4.13 -8.95 8.02
CA GLY A 152 -3.72 -10.21 7.39
C GLY A 152 -4.18 -11.46 8.14
N LYS A 153 -5.07 -11.34 9.14
CA LYS A 153 -5.62 -12.44 9.95
C LYS A 153 -6.79 -13.11 9.23
N TYR A 154 -6.56 -13.58 8.00
CA TYR A 154 -7.63 -14.06 7.11
C TYR A 154 -8.36 -15.32 7.63
N GLU A 155 -7.64 -16.28 8.23
CA GLU A 155 -8.24 -17.48 8.82
C GLU A 155 -9.14 -17.12 10.01
N ASP A 156 -8.74 -16.14 10.81
CA ASP A 156 -9.53 -15.65 11.94
C ASP A 156 -10.78 -14.93 11.42
N GLY A 157 -10.62 -14.10 10.39
CA GLY A 157 -11.71 -13.44 9.68
C GLY A 157 -12.74 -14.42 9.13
N LEU A 158 -12.27 -15.51 8.50
CA LEU A 158 -13.13 -16.57 7.98
C LEU A 158 -13.92 -17.25 9.11
N ARG A 159 -13.25 -17.67 10.19
CA ARG A 159 -13.92 -18.31 11.33
C ARG A 159 -14.92 -17.37 11.98
N PHE A 160 -14.56 -16.10 12.11
CA PHE A 160 -15.43 -15.06 12.67
C PHE A 160 -16.67 -14.84 11.81
N LEU A 161 -16.50 -14.56 10.51
CA LEU A 161 -17.62 -14.31 9.59
C LEU A 161 -18.58 -15.50 9.52
N ARG A 162 -18.07 -16.74 9.51
CA ARG A 162 -18.91 -17.95 9.57
C ARG A 162 -19.71 -18.07 10.87
N LYS A 163 -19.15 -17.62 11.99
CA LYS A 163 -19.85 -17.61 13.28
C LYS A 163 -20.99 -16.59 13.30
N VAL A 164 -20.82 -15.44 12.67
CA VAL A 164 -21.80 -14.34 12.70
C VAL A 164 -22.80 -14.35 11.52
N GLU A 165 -22.53 -15.14 10.48
CA GLU A 165 -23.37 -15.29 9.29
C GLU A 165 -24.87 -15.49 9.61
N PRO A 166 -25.29 -16.32 10.59
CA PRO A 166 -26.72 -16.44 10.93
C PRO A 166 -27.36 -15.15 11.43
N PHE A 167 -26.62 -14.28 12.13
CA PHE A 167 -27.13 -13.00 12.59
C PHE A 167 -27.29 -11.99 11.45
N ILE A 168 -26.35 -12.02 10.49
CA ILE A 168 -26.39 -11.16 9.31
C ILE A 168 -27.57 -11.56 8.40
N GLN A 169 -27.71 -12.86 8.12
CA GLN A 169 -28.81 -13.38 7.29
C GLN A 169 -30.18 -13.13 7.93
N SER A 170 -30.30 -13.28 9.25
CA SER A 170 -31.58 -13.03 9.95
C SER A 170 -31.92 -11.55 10.10
N TYR A 171 -30.95 -10.64 10.00
CA TYR A 171 -31.20 -9.21 9.97
C TYR A 171 -31.80 -8.75 8.63
N ASP A 172 -31.51 -9.47 7.55
CA ASP A 172 -32.11 -9.32 6.20
C ASP A 172 -32.03 -7.89 5.64
N ASP A 173 -30.82 -7.35 5.58
CA ASP A 173 -30.54 -6.01 5.03
C ASP A 173 -29.53 -6.10 3.89
N ASP A 174 -29.92 -5.62 2.71
CA ASP A 174 -29.11 -5.71 1.48
C ASP A 174 -27.72 -5.06 1.64
N PHE A 175 -27.61 -3.97 2.40
CA PHE A 175 -26.34 -3.26 2.61
C PHE A 175 -25.36 -4.15 3.37
N PHE A 176 -25.80 -4.71 4.49
CA PHE A 176 -24.95 -5.56 5.32
C PHE A 176 -24.67 -6.90 4.65
N ASN A 177 -25.63 -7.46 3.92
CA ASN A 177 -25.41 -8.68 3.13
C ASN A 177 -24.38 -8.46 2.02
N GLY A 178 -24.42 -7.31 1.34
CA GLY A 178 -23.42 -6.90 0.35
C GLY A 178 -22.02 -6.76 0.96
N LEU A 179 -21.90 -6.05 2.09
CA LEU A 179 -20.63 -5.87 2.80
C LEU A 179 -20.06 -7.20 3.32
N PHE A 180 -20.92 -8.06 3.89
CA PHE A 180 -20.55 -9.39 4.35
C PHE A 180 -19.97 -10.23 3.21
N ALA A 181 -20.68 -10.29 2.08
CA ALA A 181 -20.25 -11.05 0.92
C ALA A 181 -18.94 -10.48 0.33
N ALA A 182 -18.79 -9.16 0.26
CA ALA A 182 -17.57 -8.51 -0.20
C ALA A 182 -16.36 -8.86 0.68
N ASN A 183 -16.50 -8.73 2.01
CA ASN A 183 -15.42 -9.01 2.96
C ASN A 183 -15.05 -10.50 2.96
N LEU A 184 -16.05 -11.39 2.95
CA LEU A 184 -15.82 -12.82 2.85
C LEU A 184 -15.12 -13.19 1.53
N GLY A 185 -15.49 -12.55 0.43
CA GLY A 185 -14.81 -12.71 -0.86
C GLY A 185 -13.33 -12.34 -0.81
N ILE A 186 -12.97 -11.23 -0.15
CA ILE A 186 -11.57 -10.81 0.02
C ILE A 186 -10.81 -11.82 0.89
N ILE A 187 -11.40 -12.27 1.99
CA ILE A 187 -10.81 -13.28 2.87
C ILE A 187 -10.56 -14.58 2.11
N LEU A 188 -11.57 -15.09 1.40
CA LEU A 188 -11.45 -16.33 0.63
C LEU A 188 -10.40 -16.23 -0.48
N ARG A 189 -10.31 -15.08 -1.16
CA ARG A 189 -9.26 -14.84 -2.17
C ARG A 189 -7.86 -14.92 -1.55
N ASN A 190 -7.64 -14.26 -0.41
CA ASN A 190 -6.34 -14.28 0.26
C ASN A 190 -5.99 -15.65 0.86
N LEU A 191 -6.98 -16.51 1.08
CA LEU A 191 -6.81 -17.92 1.45
C LEU A 191 -6.73 -18.86 0.24
N ASP A 192 -6.57 -18.32 -0.98
CA ASP A 192 -6.48 -19.07 -2.25
C ASP A 192 -7.72 -19.92 -2.58
N ARG A 193 -8.89 -19.54 -2.05
CA ARG A 193 -10.19 -20.18 -2.31
C ARG A 193 -10.95 -19.44 -3.41
N LEU A 194 -10.33 -19.32 -4.57
CA LEU A 194 -10.80 -18.45 -5.67
C LEU A 194 -12.24 -18.73 -6.15
N PRO A 195 -12.71 -19.99 -6.31
CA PRO A 195 -14.08 -20.25 -6.74
C PRO A 195 -15.13 -19.74 -5.74
N GLU A 196 -14.87 -19.88 -4.44
CA GLU A 196 -15.76 -19.41 -3.39
C GLU A 196 -15.72 -17.88 -3.28
N ALA A 197 -14.54 -17.27 -3.44
CA ALA A 197 -14.40 -15.82 -3.52
C ALA A 197 -15.23 -15.24 -4.68
N MET A 198 -15.21 -15.88 -5.85
CA MET A 198 -16.00 -15.46 -7.01
C MET A 198 -17.51 -15.54 -6.76
N GLN A 199 -17.98 -16.59 -6.07
CA GLN A 199 -19.38 -16.69 -5.64
C GLN A 199 -19.76 -15.54 -4.70
N MET A 200 -18.92 -15.24 -3.72
CA MET A 200 -19.16 -14.15 -2.76
C MET A 200 -19.14 -12.78 -3.42
N TYR A 201 -18.21 -12.53 -4.35
CA TYR A 201 -18.22 -11.29 -5.14
C TYR A 201 -19.44 -11.17 -6.06
N SER A 202 -19.90 -12.27 -6.66
CA SER A 202 -21.14 -12.27 -7.45
C SER A 202 -22.36 -11.94 -6.59
N LEU A 203 -22.39 -12.45 -5.36
CA LEU A 203 -23.43 -12.13 -4.39
C LEU A 203 -23.37 -10.66 -3.94
N ALA A 204 -22.18 -10.14 -3.63
CA ALA A 204 -21.99 -8.73 -3.28
C ALA A 204 -22.42 -7.81 -4.44
N LYS A 205 -22.04 -8.16 -5.68
CA LYS A 205 -22.46 -7.46 -6.91
C LYS A 205 -23.97 -7.37 -7.01
N HIS A 206 -24.69 -8.47 -6.78
CA HIS A 206 -26.14 -8.50 -6.82
C HIS A 206 -26.76 -7.49 -5.83
N PHE A 207 -26.28 -7.47 -4.58
CA PHE A 207 -26.77 -6.53 -3.58
C PHE A 207 -26.46 -5.07 -3.95
N TYR A 208 -25.23 -4.77 -4.37
CA TYR A 208 -24.87 -3.40 -4.73
C TYR A 208 -25.60 -2.90 -5.99
N GLN A 209 -25.93 -3.78 -6.94
CA GLN A 209 -26.81 -3.43 -8.06
C GLN A 209 -28.24 -3.13 -7.61
N LYS A 210 -28.79 -3.93 -6.69
CA LYS A 210 -30.14 -3.71 -6.15
C LYS A 210 -30.25 -2.36 -5.40
N MET A 211 -29.14 -1.91 -4.82
CA MET A 211 -29.05 -0.68 -4.03
C MET A 211 -28.54 0.54 -4.82
N ASP A 212 -28.23 0.38 -6.10
CA ASP A 212 -27.56 1.40 -6.92
C ASP A 212 -26.25 1.95 -6.28
N HIS A 213 -25.51 1.09 -5.55
CA HIS A 213 -24.29 1.49 -4.85
C HIS A 213 -23.06 1.47 -5.75
N VAL A 214 -22.93 2.46 -6.64
CA VAL A 214 -21.91 2.57 -7.69
C VAL A 214 -20.48 2.36 -7.18
N ALA A 215 -20.08 3.02 -6.08
CA ALA A 215 -18.71 2.95 -5.55
C ALA A 215 -18.29 1.53 -5.09
N TYR A 216 -19.23 0.77 -4.52
CA TYR A 216 -18.97 -0.60 -4.08
C TYR A 216 -19.09 -1.58 -5.22
N LEU A 217 -19.97 -1.35 -6.20
CA LEU A 217 -19.98 -2.09 -7.44
C LEU A 217 -18.63 -2.01 -8.16
N ALA A 218 -18.05 -0.81 -8.27
CA ALA A 218 -16.71 -0.59 -8.83
C ALA A 218 -15.63 -1.41 -8.10
N THR A 219 -15.69 -1.42 -6.76
CA THR A 219 -14.77 -2.21 -5.93
C THR A 219 -14.89 -3.71 -6.20
N ILE A 220 -16.11 -4.22 -6.42
CA ILE A 220 -16.34 -5.62 -6.76
C ILE A 220 -15.79 -5.94 -8.16
N GLU A 221 -16.00 -5.08 -9.15
CA GLU A 221 -15.42 -5.27 -10.48
C GLU A 221 -13.89 -5.31 -10.44
N ASN A 222 -13.26 -4.42 -9.67
CA ASN A 222 -11.81 -4.43 -9.49
C ASN A 222 -11.33 -5.75 -8.84
N ASN A 223 -12.04 -6.22 -7.81
CA ASN A 223 -11.70 -7.50 -7.16
C ASN A 223 -11.92 -8.72 -8.07
N LEU A 224 -12.93 -8.70 -8.93
CA LEU A 224 -13.15 -9.72 -9.95
C LEU A 224 -12.04 -9.70 -11.00
N ALA A 225 -11.56 -8.52 -11.39
CA ALA A 225 -10.43 -8.37 -12.31
C ALA A 225 -9.17 -9.08 -11.78
N VAL A 226 -8.89 -8.93 -10.47
CA VAL A 226 -7.79 -9.64 -9.80
C VAL A 226 -7.97 -11.16 -9.88
N ILE A 227 -9.18 -11.70 -9.64
CA ILE A 227 -9.42 -13.14 -9.77
C ILE A 227 -9.24 -13.61 -11.21
N TYR A 228 -9.81 -12.92 -12.19
CA TYR A 228 -9.64 -13.28 -13.60
C TYR A 228 -8.18 -13.24 -14.04
N CYS A 229 -7.39 -12.30 -13.50
CA CYS A 229 -5.96 -12.26 -13.72
C CYS A 229 -5.24 -13.50 -13.15
N TYR A 230 -5.58 -13.94 -11.93
CA TYR A 230 -5.02 -15.16 -11.35
C TYR A 230 -5.39 -16.43 -12.14
N GLU A 231 -6.59 -16.46 -12.73
CA GLU A 231 -7.03 -17.54 -13.63
C GLU A 231 -6.43 -17.47 -15.04
N GLY A 232 -5.63 -16.44 -15.37
CA GLY A 232 -5.07 -16.23 -16.72
C GLY A 232 -6.12 -15.79 -17.76
N ARG A 233 -7.31 -15.35 -17.32
CA ARG A 233 -8.41 -14.90 -18.18
C ARG A 233 -8.30 -13.40 -18.42
N TYR A 234 -7.22 -12.97 -19.07
CA TYR A 234 -6.87 -11.56 -19.20
C TYR A 234 -7.93 -10.69 -19.89
N ASP A 235 -8.65 -11.20 -20.89
CA ASP A 235 -9.76 -10.46 -21.54
C ASP A 235 -10.89 -10.10 -20.56
N LEU A 236 -11.17 -10.97 -19.59
CA LEU A 236 -12.15 -10.69 -18.55
C LEU A 236 -11.58 -9.78 -17.47
N ALA A 237 -10.30 -9.94 -17.13
CA ALA A 237 -9.61 -9.06 -16.20
C ALA A 237 -9.61 -7.61 -16.70
N HIS A 238 -9.26 -7.38 -17.98
CA HIS A 238 -9.30 -6.06 -18.61
C HIS A 238 -10.71 -5.47 -18.65
N ARG A 239 -11.73 -6.25 -19.00
CA ARG A 239 -13.13 -5.77 -18.97
C ARG A 239 -13.56 -5.36 -17.57
N ALA A 240 -13.22 -6.17 -16.56
CA ALA A 240 -13.59 -5.90 -15.19
C ALA A 240 -12.86 -4.69 -14.61
N VAL A 241 -11.54 -4.54 -14.84
CA VAL A 241 -10.79 -3.37 -14.35
C VAL A 241 -11.20 -2.08 -15.08
N ASN A 242 -11.54 -2.14 -16.38
CA ASN A 242 -12.06 -0.98 -17.10
C ASN A 242 -13.45 -0.57 -16.59
N ALA A 243 -14.34 -1.53 -16.32
CA ALA A 243 -15.61 -1.24 -15.68
C ALA A 243 -15.42 -0.61 -14.28
N ALA A 244 -14.46 -1.10 -13.50
CA ALA A 244 -14.12 -0.51 -12.21
C ALA A 244 -13.61 0.94 -12.34
N LEU A 245 -12.74 1.22 -13.31
CA LEU A 245 -12.25 2.57 -13.60
C LEU A 245 -13.41 3.52 -13.94
N ASP A 246 -14.30 3.12 -14.86
CA ASP A 246 -15.45 3.94 -15.27
C ASP A 246 -16.38 4.22 -14.09
N LEU A 247 -16.72 3.20 -13.30
CA LEU A 247 -17.61 3.33 -12.14
C LEU A 247 -16.97 4.13 -10.99
N HIS A 248 -15.64 4.03 -10.79
CA HIS A 248 -14.95 4.86 -9.79
C HIS A 248 -14.89 6.33 -10.19
N ILE A 249 -14.79 6.64 -11.48
CA ILE A 249 -14.95 8.01 -11.99
C ILE A 249 -16.38 8.50 -11.75
N GLU A 250 -17.39 7.69 -12.10
CA GLU A 250 -18.81 8.02 -11.89
C GLU A 250 -19.10 8.32 -10.40
N ALA A 251 -18.57 7.48 -9.51
CA ALA A 251 -18.68 7.67 -8.07
C ALA A 251 -17.78 8.80 -7.51
N GLN A 252 -16.96 9.44 -8.35
CA GLN A 252 -15.97 10.46 -7.96
C GLN A 252 -15.01 9.99 -6.85
N ASP A 253 -14.69 8.69 -6.83
CA ASP A 253 -13.82 8.06 -5.85
C ASP A 253 -12.38 8.02 -6.36
N PHE A 254 -11.72 9.18 -6.39
CA PHE A 254 -10.40 9.34 -7.01
C PHE A 254 -9.31 8.45 -6.40
N SER A 255 -9.42 8.15 -5.10
CA SER A 255 -8.50 7.24 -4.41
C SER A 255 -8.60 5.82 -4.97
N ARG A 256 -9.81 5.26 -5.11
CA ARG A 256 -10.00 3.92 -5.68
C ARG A 256 -9.85 3.90 -7.20
N TYR A 257 -10.14 5.01 -7.87
CA TYR A 257 -9.83 5.21 -9.29
C TYR A 257 -8.32 5.08 -9.54
N GLY A 258 -7.49 5.77 -8.75
CA GLY A 258 -6.03 5.67 -8.80
C GLY A 258 -5.56 4.24 -8.52
N PHE A 259 -6.13 3.56 -7.52
CA PHE A 259 -5.78 2.17 -7.21
C PHE A 259 -6.23 1.16 -8.29
N SER A 260 -7.27 1.44 -9.06
CA SER A 260 -7.67 0.57 -10.17
C SER A 260 -6.61 0.50 -11.27
N PHE A 261 -5.78 1.54 -11.41
CA PHE A 261 -4.60 1.48 -12.28
C PHE A 261 -3.50 0.54 -11.76
N ASP A 262 -3.36 0.33 -10.44
CA ASP A 262 -2.47 -0.71 -9.89
C ASP A 262 -2.93 -2.10 -10.32
N THR A 263 -4.24 -2.34 -10.28
CA THR A 263 -4.82 -3.61 -10.75
C THR A 263 -4.59 -3.80 -12.25
N GLN A 264 -4.80 -2.75 -13.05
CA GLN A 264 -4.50 -2.77 -14.49
C GLN A 264 -3.00 -3.04 -14.75
N ALA A 265 -2.10 -2.38 -14.02
CA ALA A 265 -0.66 -2.58 -14.11
C ALA A 265 -0.27 -4.02 -13.74
N SER A 266 -0.89 -4.59 -12.70
CA SER A 266 -0.68 -5.97 -12.29
C SER A 266 -1.15 -6.98 -13.35
N ILE A 267 -2.27 -6.72 -14.03
CA ILE A 267 -2.75 -7.53 -15.16
C ILE A 267 -1.72 -7.49 -16.30
N LEU A 268 -1.32 -6.30 -16.72
CA LEU A 268 -0.34 -6.10 -17.81
C LEU A 268 1.02 -6.73 -17.48
N LEU A 269 1.47 -6.64 -16.22
CA LEU A 269 2.68 -7.31 -15.73
C LEU A 269 2.58 -8.83 -15.91
N LYS A 270 1.43 -9.43 -15.56
CA LYS A 270 1.20 -10.88 -15.73
C LYS A 270 1.13 -11.31 -17.19
N GLU A 271 0.72 -10.43 -18.09
CA GLU A 271 0.78 -10.63 -19.54
C GLU A 271 2.18 -10.41 -20.14
N GLY A 272 3.15 -9.92 -19.35
CA GLY A 272 4.49 -9.57 -19.82
C GLY A 272 4.57 -8.24 -20.60
N ARG A 273 3.49 -7.44 -20.58
CA ARG A 273 3.40 -6.12 -21.26
C ARG A 273 4.00 -5.03 -20.36
N LEU A 274 5.30 -5.13 -20.10
CA LEU A 274 5.98 -4.39 -19.03
C LEU A 274 5.93 -2.86 -19.20
N ASP A 275 6.08 -2.35 -20.43
CA ASP A 275 6.05 -0.90 -20.67
C ASP A 275 4.65 -0.30 -20.43
N GLU A 276 3.61 -1.01 -20.85
CA GLU A 276 2.23 -0.60 -20.60
C GLU A 276 1.87 -0.72 -19.11
N ALA A 277 2.36 -1.77 -18.44
CA ALA A 277 2.21 -1.93 -16.99
C ALA A 277 2.84 -0.75 -16.24
N LEU A 278 4.03 -0.31 -16.64
CA LEU A 278 4.71 0.84 -16.04
C LEU A 278 3.91 2.12 -16.22
N VAL A 279 3.39 2.39 -17.44
CA VAL A 279 2.53 3.54 -17.72
C VAL A 279 1.27 3.52 -16.85
N SER A 280 0.62 2.37 -16.69
CA SER A 280 -0.55 2.25 -15.80
C SER A 280 -0.18 2.52 -14.35
N ALA A 281 0.89 1.92 -13.82
CA ALA A 281 1.34 2.16 -12.44
C ALA A 281 1.66 3.63 -12.19
N GLU A 282 2.31 4.32 -13.14
CA GLU A 282 2.64 5.74 -13.03
C GLU A 282 1.40 6.65 -13.02
N LYS A 283 0.38 6.34 -13.83
CA LYS A 283 -0.91 7.03 -13.77
C LYS A 283 -1.58 6.88 -12.39
N GLY A 284 -1.57 5.65 -11.85
CA GLY A 284 -2.09 5.38 -10.51
C GLY A 284 -1.36 6.19 -9.44
N ILE A 285 -0.02 6.19 -9.47
CA ILE A 285 0.83 6.97 -8.55
C ILE A 285 0.53 8.47 -8.65
N GLU A 286 0.40 9.03 -9.86
CA GLU A 286 0.13 10.47 -10.04
C GLU A 286 -1.20 10.89 -9.40
N ILE A 287 -2.23 10.06 -9.52
CA ILE A 287 -3.54 10.29 -8.91
C ILE A 287 -3.42 10.14 -7.38
N LEU A 288 -2.85 9.04 -6.91
CA LEU A 288 -2.78 8.69 -5.49
C LEU A 288 -1.94 9.67 -4.67
N ARG A 289 -0.90 10.28 -5.25
CA ARG A 289 -0.12 11.36 -4.62
C ARG A 289 -0.95 12.59 -4.26
N LYS A 290 -2.13 12.78 -4.89
CA LYS A 290 -3.05 13.87 -4.61
C LYS A 290 -4.12 13.49 -3.56
N THR A 291 -4.01 12.30 -2.95
CA THR A 291 -4.98 11.75 -1.99
C THR A 291 -4.37 11.51 -0.61
N GLU A 292 -5.20 11.41 0.43
CA GLU A 292 -4.75 11.03 1.78
C GLU A 292 -4.50 9.51 1.95
N PHE A 293 -4.78 8.68 0.93
CA PHE A 293 -4.71 7.21 1.02
C PHE A 293 -3.32 6.69 0.67
N THR A 294 -2.39 6.87 1.61
CA THR A 294 -0.99 6.45 1.49
C THR A 294 -0.83 4.94 1.30
N GLU A 295 -1.78 4.12 1.80
CA GLU A 295 -1.78 2.66 1.59
C GLU A 295 -1.80 2.28 0.11
N PHE A 296 -2.73 2.84 -0.66
CA PHE A 296 -2.82 2.56 -2.09
C PHE A 296 -1.58 3.05 -2.84
N LEU A 297 -1.02 4.20 -2.44
CA LEU A 297 0.21 4.72 -3.02
C LEU A 297 1.38 3.76 -2.78
N VAL A 298 1.55 3.26 -1.55
CA VAL A 298 2.60 2.29 -1.20
C VAL A 298 2.47 1.00 -2.02
N GLU A 299 1.26 0.44 -2.14
CA GLU A 299 1.05 -0.77 -2.95
C GLU A 299 1.33 -0.53 -4.43
N THR A 300 0.90 0.61 -4.98
CA THR A 300 1.13 0.94 -6.40
C THR A 300 2.62 1.18 -6.69
N LEU A 301 3.34 1.85 -5.78
CA LEU A 301 4.81 1.98 -5.85
C LEU A 301 5.48 0.61 -5.82
N TYR A 302 5.00 -0.29 -4.96
CA TYR A 302 5.52 -1.65 -4.91
C TYR A 302 5.22 -2.45 -6.19
N THR A 303 4.08 -2.20 -6.84
CA THR A 303 3.80 -2.74 -8.19
C THR A 303 4.73 -2.19 -9.25
N LYS A 304 5.04 -0.90 -9.23
CA LYS A 304 6.08 -0.31 -10.10
C LYS A 304 7.44 -0.98 -9.89
N ILE A 305 7.83 -1.26 -8.63
CA ILE A 305 9.05 -2.02 -8.33
C ILE A 305 9.03 -3.42 -8.93
N LYS A 306 7.92 -4.17 -8.81
CA LYS A 306 7.79 -5.50 -9.45
C LYS A 306 7.95 -5.41 -10.96
N ILE A 307 7.40 -4.38 -11.59
CA ILE A 307 7.51 -4.15 -13.05
C ILE A 307 8.95 -3.82 -13.45
N GLN A 308 9.61 -2.90 -12.75
CA GLN A 308 11.01 -2.54 -12.98
C GLN A 308 11.95 -3.73 -12.77
N ALA A 309 11.69 -4.56 -11.75
CA ALA A 309 12.45 -5.78 -11.52
C ALA A 309 12.28 -6.77 -12.68
N ALA A 310 11.07 -6.90 -13.22
CA ALA A 310 10.82 -7.71 -14.43
C ALA A 310 11.47 -7.14 -15.69
N GLN A 311 11.72 -5.82 -15.74
CA GLN A 311 12.51 -5.15 -16.78
C GLN A 311 14.03 -5.23 -16.55
N ASN A 312 14.48 -5.89 -15.48
CA ASN A 312 15.88 -5.89 -15.01
C ASN A 312 16.45 -4.49 -14.70
N LYS A 313 15.60 -3.52 -14.34
CA LYS A 313 16.01 -2.15 -13.98
C LYS A 313 16.22 -2.02 -12.48
N LEU A 314 17.27 -2.64 -11.96
CA LEU A 314 17.53 -2.71 -10.51
C LEU A 314 17.76 -1.35 -9.84
N ALA A 315 18.34 -0.38 -10.56
CA ALA A 315 18.51 0.99 -10.05
C ALA A 315 17.15 1.68 -9.86
N ASP A 316 16.26 1.59 -10.85
CA ASP A 316 14.91 2.15 -10.77
C ASP A 316 14.10 1.52 -9.64
N CYS A 317 14.28 0.22 -9.38
CA CYS A 317 13.70 -0.48 -8.24
C CYS A 317 14.14 0.15 -6.92
N ALA A 318 15.43 0.43 -6.74
CA ALA A 318 15.99 1.03 -5.53
C ALA A 318 15.46 2.46 -5.31
N ILE A 319 15.40 3.27 -6.38
CA ILE A 319 14.86 4.63 -6.33
C ILE A 319 13.39 4.59 -5.92
N THR A 320 12.59 3.74 -6.56
CA THR A 320 11.17 3.61 -6.26
C THR A 320 10.93 3.05 -4.86
N PHE A 321 11.81 2.16 -4.37
CA PHE A 321 11.75 1.68 -2.99
C PHE A 321 12.09 2.78 -1.96
N SER A 322 13.04 3.68 -2.28
CA SER A 322 13.30 4.86 -1.44
C SER A 322 12.07 5.76 -1.35
N GLU A 323 11.41 6.02 -2.47
CA GLU A 323 10.16 6.80 -2.48
C GLU A 323 9.08 6.13 -1.62
N LEU A 324 8.91 4.82 -1.76
CA LEU A 324 7.99 4.03 -0.93
C LEU A 324 8.34 4.17 0.56
N ALA A 325 9.62 4.14 0.92
CA ALA A 325 10.07 4.32 2.31
C ALA A 325 9.76 5.74 2.83
N ASP A 326 9.93 6.77 2.00
CA ASP A 326 9.60 8.16 2.36
C ASP A 326 8.11 8.34 2.66
N VAL A 327 7.24 7.59 1.96
CA VAL A 327 5.79 7.58 2.23
C VAL A 327 5.46 6.88 3.55
N ILE A 328 6.16 5.79 3.91
CA ILE A 328 5.87 5.01 5.12
C ILE A 328 6.44 5.64 6.40
N ARG A 329 7.66 6.21 6.36
CA ARG A 329 8.37 6.68 7.57
C ARG A 329 7.56 7.64 8.46
N PRO A 330 6.84 8.65 7.92
CA PRO A 330 6.04 9.57 8.74
C PRO A 330 4.88 8.91 9.48
N LEU A 331 4.43 7.72 9.05
CA LEU A 331 3.26 7.01 9.59
C LEU A 331 3.60 6.12 10.80
N GLN A 332 4.76 6.32 11.43
CA GLN A 332 5.30 5.45 12.50
C GLN A 332 5.39 3.96 12.10
N GLY A 333 5.45 3.68 10.80
CA GLY A 333 5.35 2.34 10.22
C GLY A 333 6.67 1.57 10.17
N THR A 334 7.50 1.59 11.22
CA THR A 334 8.82 0.92 11.22
C THR A 334 8.71 -0.57 10.90
N ASP A 335 7.73 -1.27 11.48
CA ASP A 335 7.51 -2.69 11.21
C ASP A 335 6.98 -2.96 9.80
N ARG A 336 6.18 -2.04 9.28
CA ARG A 336 5.64 -2.10 7.91
C ARG A 336 6.72 -1.86 6.87
N LEU A 337 7.59 -0.87 7.09
CA LEU A 337 8.75 -0.63 6.23
C LEU A 337 9.69 -1.84 6.24
N LYS A 338 9.93 -2.45 7.40
CA LYS A 338 10.69 -3.71 7.50
C LYS A 338 10.04 -4.85 6.71
N ALA A 339 8.71 -4.98 6.77
CA ALA A 339 7.99 -6.00 6.00
C ALA A 339 8.17 -5.77 4.49
N LYS A 340 7.96 -4.54 4.00
CA LYS A 340 8.18 -4.19 2.59
C LYS A 340 9.64 -4.33 2.16
N ALA A 341 10.60 -3.99 3.03
CA ALA A 341 12.02 -4.20 2.77
C ALA A 341 12.36 -5.69 2.61
N LYS A 342 11.78 -6.56 3.43
CA LYS A 342 11.95 -8.01 3.31
C LYS A 342 11.34 -8.56 2.02
N GLU A 343 10.17 -8.06 1.62
CA GLU A 343 9.56 -8.43 0.33
C GLU A 343 10.43 -7.96 -0.84
N PHE A 344 10.93 -6.72 -0.78
CA PHE A 344 11.81 -6.14 -1.79
C PHE A 344 13.10 -6.96 -1.93
N GLU A 345 13.76 -7.26 -0.81
CA GLU A 345 14.95 -8.08 -0.78
C GLU A 345 14.70 -9.46 -1.41
N LYS A 346 13.58 -10.11 -1.06
CA LYS A 346 13.19 -11.40 -1.65
C LYS A 346 12.98 -11.30 -3.17
N LEU A 347 12.33 -10.23 -3.63
CA LEU A 347 12.09 -9.97 -5.05
C LEU A 347 13.42 -9.83 -5.81
N ILE A 348 14.32 -8.98 -5.32
CA ILE A 348 15.61 -8.75 -5.97
C ILE A 348 16.49 -10.01 -5.91
N ARG A 349 16.54 -10.71 -4.77
CA ARG A 349 17.23 -12.01 -4.67
C ARG A 349 16.68 -13.00 -5.70
N GLY A 350 15.37 -13.09 -5.87
CA GLY A 350 14.74 -13.97 -6.87
C GLY A 350 15.22 -13.71 -8.30
N GLN A 351 15.40 -12.44 -8.68
CA GLN A 351 15.95 -12.05 -9.98
C GLN A 351 17.45 -12.39 -10.11
N MET A 352 18.21 -12.26 -9.01
CA MET A 352 19.65 -12.55 -9.00
C MET A 352 19.96 -14.07 -9.00
N PHE A 353 19.15 -14.88 -8.33
CA PHE A 353 19.35 -16.34 -8.21
C PHE A 353 18.83 -17.17 -9.38
N SER A 354 18.07 -16.59 -10.32
CA SER A 354 17.85 -17.21 -11.63
C SER A 354 19.12 -17.25 -12.51
N GLY A 355 20.24 -16.66 -12.04
CA GLY A 355 21.49 -16.55 -12.79
C GLY A 355 22.75 -17.18 -12.18
N VAL A 356 22.94 -17.28 -10.86
CA VAL A 356 24.27 -17.65 -10.30
C VAL A 356 24.19 -18.44 -8.98
N GLY A 357 24.86 -19.61 -8.94
CA GLY A 357 25.12 -20.39 -7.73
C GLY A 357 26.29 -19.81 -6.92
N LEU A 358 26.11 -19.61 -5.63
CA LEU A 358 27.09 -19.02 -4.72
C LEU A 358 27.81 -20.09 -3.88
N ILE A 359 29.14 -20.05 -3.90
CA ILE A 359 30.00 -20.61 -2.85
C ILE A 359 30.89 -19.47 -2.34
N LEU A 360 30.94 -19.30 -1.02
CA LEU A 360 31.77 -18.34 -0.28
C LEU A 360 33.07 -19.02 0.15
N THR A 361 34.21 -18.30 0.13
CA THR A 361 35.19 -18.30 1.23
C THR A 361 36.17 -17.11 1.13
N GLU A 362 36.64 -16.63 2.29
CA GLU A 362 37.60 -15.52 2.45
C GLU A 362 39.07 -15.96 2.22
N LYS A 363 39.89 -15.06 1.64
CA LYS A 363 41.19 -14.62 2.20
C LYS A 363 41.81 -13.51 1.34
N VAL A 364 42.38 -12.51 2.01
CA VAL A 364 43.13 -11.38 1.47
C VAL A 364 44.58 -11.78 1.18
N ILE A 365 45.17 -11.25 0.10
CA ILE A 365 46.62 -11.29 -0.16
C ILE A 365 47.09 -9.86 -0.53
N PRO A 366 48.00 -9.24 0.24
CA PRO A 366 48.72 -8.03 -0.18
C PRO A 366 50.18 -8.35 -0.57
N GLY A 367 50.62 -7.89 -1.75
CA GLY A 367 52.06 -7.71 -2.07
C GLY A 367 52.62 -8.36 -3.34
N GLU A 368 51.83 -9.02 -4.18
CA GLU A 368 52.29 -9.62 -5.44
C GLU A 368 51.71 -8.89 -6.66
N GLU A 369 52.44 -8.85 -7.78
CA GLU A 369 51.88 -8.47 -9.08
C GLU A 369 50.71 -9.40 -9.40
N LEU A 370 49.49 -8.86 -9.43
CA LEU A 370 48.27 -9.61 -9.69
C LEU A 370 48.03 -9.68 -11.20
N GLU A 371 48.10 -10.89 -11.76
CA GLU A 371 47.74 -11.11 -13.16
C GLU A 371 46.23 -11.35 -13.26
N LEU A 372 45.51 -10.43 -13.93
CA LEU A 372 44.06 -10.49 -14.11
C LEU A 372 43.69 -11.18 -15.43
N GLU A 373 42.79 -12.16 -15.36
CA GLU A 373 42.22 -12.81 -16.53
C GLU A 373 40.88 -12.15 -16.87
N LEU A 374 40.91 -11.24 -17.85
CA LEU A 374 39.73 -10.48 -18.28
C LEU A 374 38.81 -11.32 -19.17
N SER A 375 37.52 -11.30 -18.86
CA SER A 375 36.48 -11.83 -19.75
C SER A 375 36.46 -11.07 -21.10
N PRO A 376 36.02 -11.70 -22.20
CA PRO A 376 36.02 -11.07 -23.53
C PRO A 376 35.28 -9.73 -23.59
N SER A 377 34.22 -9.54 -22.79
CA SER A 377 33.44 -8.30 -22.72
C SER A 377 34.20 -7.13 -22.09
N LEU A 378 35.21 -7.41 -21.26
CA LEU A 378 36.02 -6.37 -20.60
C LEU A 378 37.23 -5.95 -21.43
N ARG A 379 37.55 -6.65 -22.53
CA ARG A 379 38.69 -6.32 -23.40
C ARG A 379 38.57 -4.97 -24.12
N ASN A 380 37.37 -4.41 -24.15
CA ASN A 380 37.11 -3.12 -24.78
C ASN A 380 37.63 -1.94 -23.93
N TYR A 381 37.94 -2.16 -22.65
CA TYR A 381 38.51 -1.14 -21.77
C TYR A 381 40.04 -1.20 -21.83
N SER A 382 40.67 -0.16 -22.37
CA SER A 382 42.13 -0.07 -22.51
C SER A 382 42.84 0.38 -21.24
N HIS A 383 42.13 1.02 -20.32
CA HIS A 383 42.63 1.51 -19.04
C HIS A 383 41.64 1.15 -17.93
N PHE A 384 42.14 0.51 -16.89
CA PHE A 384 41.36 0.13 -15.72
C PHE A 384 42.26 0.18 -14.48
N ASP A 385 41.65 0.55 -13.36
CA ASP A 385 42.24 0.41 -12.03
C ASP A 385 41.56 -0.74 -11.30
N ALA A 386 42.23 -1.27 -10.27
CA ALA A 386 41.71 -2.36 -9.46
C ALA A 386 41.68 -1.96 -7.98
N ILE A 387 40.51 -2.04 -7.35
CA ILE A 387 40.29 -1.51 -6.01
C ILE A 387 39.65 -2.56 -5.11
N TRP A 388 40.17 -2.69 -3.90
CA TRP A 388 39.62 -3.57 -2.88
C TRP A 388 38.39 -2.94 -2.21
N LEU A 389 37.24 -3.58 -2.35
CA LEU A 389 36.01 -3.15 -1.70
C LEU A 389 36.05 -3.43 -0.19
N LYS A 390 35.59 -2.46 0.60
CA LYS A 390 35.54 -2.56 2.07
C LYS A 390 34.14 -2.77 2.63
N ASN A 391 33.11 -2.76 1.79
CA ASN A 391 31.70 -2.90 2.14
C ASN A 391 31.00 -4.01 1.33
N ASP A 392 29.82 -4.42 1.80
CA ASP A 392 29.00 -5.47 1.19
C ASP A 392 27.73 -4.94 0.50
N HIS A 393 27.65 -3.62 0.24
CA HIS A 393 26.40 -2.97 -0.20
C HIS A 393 25.90 -3.46 -1.57
N LEU A 394 26.80 -3.92 -2.44
CA LEU A 394 26.44 -4.43 -3.76
C LEU A 394 26.74 -5.94 -3.88
N SER A 395 26.75 -6.67 -2.76
CA SER A 395 27.02 -8.11 -2.72
C SER A 395 26.08 -8.92 -3.63
N GLY A 396 24.85 -8.41 -3.86
CA GLY A 396 23.89 -8.98 -4.79
C GLY A 396 24.38 -9.09 -6.25
N ILE A 397 25.19 -8.14 -6.71
CA ILE A 397 25.81 -8.16 -8.05
C ILE A 397 27.27 -8.66 -8.02
N GLY A 398 27.67 -9.32 -6.93
CA GLY A 398 29.01 -9.88 -6.73
C GLY A 398 30.04 -8.91 -6.14
N LEU A 399 29.67 -7.64 -5.95
CA LEU A 399 30.51 -6.61 -5.33
C LEU A 399 30.39 -6.65 -3.80
N LYS A 400 31.10 -7.59 -3.21
CA LYS A 400 31.16 -7.79 -1.76
C LYS A 400 32.51 -7.35 -1.18
N LYS A 401 32.55 -7.19 0.14
CA LYS A 401 33.72 -6.85 0.91
C LYS A 401 34.84 -7.84 0.65
N GLY A 402 36.03 -7.31 0.40
CA GLY A 402 37.21 -8.10 0.07
C GLY A 402 37.27 -8.58 -1.39
N CYS A 403 36.33 -8.20 -2.26
CA CYS A 403 36.51 -8.36 -3.71
C CYS A 403 37.39 -7.26 -4.29
N LEU A 404 38.05 -7.59 -5.39
CA LEU A 404 38.78 -6.64 -6.23
C LEU A 404 37.84 -6.14 -7.33
N ALA A 405 37.36 -4.91 -7.24
CA ALA A 405 36.55 -4.26 -8.27
C ALA A 405 37.44 -3.63 -9.34
N LEU A 406 37.13 -3.86 -10.62
CA LEU A 406 37.76 -3.15 -11.74
C LEU A 406 36.97 -1.88 -12.02
N THR A 407 37.66 -0.75 -12.00
CA THR A 407 37.10 0.57 -12.28
C THR A 407 37.67 1.17 -13.55
N VAL A 408 36.83 1.90 -14.28
CA VAL A 408 37.24 2.68 -15.45
C VAL A 408 36.95 4.16 -15.23
N ASP A 409 37.79 5.00 -15.83
CA ASP A 409 37.64 6.47 -15.83
C ASP A 409 36.64 6.89 -16.91
N GLU A 410 35.42 6.37 -16.81
CA GLU A 410 34.27 6.78 -17.61
C GLU A 410 33.25 7.47 -16.72
N LYS A 411 32.58 8.49 -17.26
CA LYS A 411 31.52 9.17 -16.53
C LYS A 411 30.36 8.18 -16.29
N PRO A 412 30.00 7.89 -15.02
CA PRO A 412 28.92 6.98 -14.73
C PRO A 412 27.57 7.57 -15.17
N ALA A 413 26.72 6.73 -15.75
CA ALA A 413 25.31 7.00 -15.97
C ALA A 413 24.49 6.61 -14.72
N ASP A 414 23.25 7.08 -14.65
CA ASP A 414 22.34 6.72 -13.56
C ASP A 414 22.18 5.20 -13.49
N GLY A 415 22.40 4.63 -12.30
CA GLY A 415 22.37 3.21 -12.05
C GLY A 415 23.70 2.48 -12.29
N ASP A 416 24.76 3.16 -12.76
CA ASP A 416 26.07 2.53 -12.83
C ASP A 416 26.61 2.23 -11.43
N PRO A 417 27.12 1.02 -11.16
CA PRO A 417 27.84 0.75 -9.93
C PRO A 417 29.14 1.53 -9.97
N VAL A 418 29.41 2.28 -8.91
CA VAL A 418 30.58 3.14 -8.78
C VAL A 418 31.37 2.79 -7.54
N ALA A 419 32.68 2.90 -7.65
CA ALA A 419 33.58 2.88 -6.51
C ALA A 419 33.75 4.32 -6.02
N VAL A 420 33.74 4.50 -4.71
CA VAL A 420 33.69 5.82 -4.08
C VAL A 420 34.58 5.82 -2.86
N MET A 421 35.35 6.90 -2.72
CA MET A 421 36.29 7.08 -1.62
C MET A 421 35.63 7.95 -0.55
N GLY A 422 35.40 7.34 0.62
CA GLY A 422 34.86 8.05 1.78
C GLY A 422 35.91 8.89 2.51
N SER A 423 35.47 9.69 3.50
CA SER A 423 36.29 10.59 4.31
C SER A 423 37.38 9.88 5.15
N ALA A 424 37.26 8.57 5.35
CA ALA A 424 38.24 7.73 6.06
C ALA A 424 39.21 6.97 5.14
N ASN A 425 39.29 7.33 3.85
CA ASN A 425 40.08 6.58 2.84
C ASN A 425 39.61 5.13 2.62
N GLU A 426 38.40 4.80 3.09
CA GLU A 426 37.73 3.53 2.80
C GLU A 426 37.05 3.61 1.43
N VAL A 427 37.28 2.60 0.58
CA VAL A 427 36.61 2.51 -0.72
C VAL A 427 35.35 1.66 -0.59
N MET A 428 34.22 2.29 -0.89
CA MET A 428 32.89 1.69 -0.89
C MET A 428 32.38 1.52 -2.32
N CYS A 429 31.37 0.67 -2.48
CA CYS A 429 30.56 0.57 -3.69
C CYS A 429 29.10 1.00 -3.44
N GLY A 430 28.46 1.55 -4.48
CA GLY A 430 27.04 1.92 -4.52
C GLY A 430 26.61 2.26 -5.95
N TYR A 431 25.35 2.63 -6.16
CA TYR A 431 24.84 3.05 -7.47
C TYR A 431 24.92 4.56 -7.63
N TYR A 432 25.31 5.03 -8.82
CA TYR A 432 25.32 6.46 -9.15
C TYR A 432 23.93 6.98 -9.52
N HIS A 433 23.61 8.20 -9.09
CA HIS A 433 22.40 8.94 -9.49
C HIS A 433 22.73 10.42 -9.70
N ALA A 434 22.39 10.98 -10.86
CA ALA A 434 22.78 12.32 -11.29
C ALA A 434 22.21 13.43 -10.39
N GLY A 435 21.03 13.19 -9.79
CA GLY A 435 20.38 14.14 -8.87
C GLY A 435 20.80 14.01 -7.40
N PHE A 436 21.33 12.85 -6.98
CA PHE A 436 21.53 12.54 -5.56
C PHE A 436 22.95 12.12 -5.21
N GLY A 437 23.81 11.78 -6.16
CA GLY A 437 25.16 11.26 -5.94
C GLY A 437 25.19 9.74 -5.79
N LEU A 438 25.65 9.24 -4.65
CA LEU A 438 25.77 7.80 -4.37
C LEU A 438 24.52 7.29 -3.63
N VAL A 439 23.98 6.16 -4.06
CA VAL A 439 22.91 5.43 -3.36
C VAL A 439 23.45 4.06 -2.93
N THR A 440 23.40 3.74 -1.64
CA THR A 440 23.84 2.45 -1.08
C THR A 440 22.66 1.65 -0.51
N ILE A 441 22.73 0.33 -0.62
CA ILE A 441 21.81 -0.61 0.04
C ILE A 441 22.68 -1.56 0.86
N SER A 442 22.77 -1.40 2.17
CA SER A 442 23.49 -2.39 2.98
C SER A 442 22.65 -3.67 3.14
N SER A 443 23.27 -4.84 3.04
CA SER A 443 22.60 -6.12 3.34
C SER A 443 22.21 -6.25 4.82
N ASP A 444 22.89 -5.50 5.68
CA ASP A 444 22.83 -5.67 7.14
C ASP A 444 22.12 -4.50 7.84
N GLN A 445 21.91 -3.39 7.12
CA GLN A 445 21.18 -2.21 7.59
C GLN A 445 20.16 -1.78 6.56
N VAL A 446 18.88 -1.73 6.96
CA VAL A 446 17.71 -1.35 6.13
C VAL A 446 17.71 0.16 5.80
N GLU A 447 18.80 0.87 6.03
CA GLU A 447 18.93 2.29 5.72
C GLU A 447 19.55 2.48 4.33
N LEU A 448 18.76 3.09 3.44
CA LEU A 448 19.23 3.69 2.20
C LEU A 448 19.95 4.99 2.54
N GLU A 449 21.26 5.04 2.36
CA GLU A 449 22.01 6.30 2.46
C GLU A 449 22.16 6.89 1.06
N ALA A 450 21.59 8.09 0.88
CA ALA A 450 21.80 8.92 -0.29
C ALA A 450 22.81 10.03 0.07
N PHE A 451 23.94 10.04 -0.61
CA PHE A 451 25.00 11.02 -0.36
C PHE A 451 25.12 12.00 -1.50
N LYS A 452 25.02 13.29 -1.20
CA LYS A 452 25.16 14.36 -2.21
C LYS A 452 26.48 14.21 -2.97
N ALA A 453 26.45 14.47 -4.29
CA ALA A 453 27.60 14.33 -5.18
C ALA A 453 28.84 15.16 -4.75
N GLU A 454 28.64 16.19 -3.93
CA GLU A 454 29.69 17.06 -3.38
C GLU A 454 30.42 16.44 -2.19
N GLU A 455 29.82 15.46 -1.51
CA GLU A 455 30.32 14.87 -0.27
C GLU A 455 31.16 13.60 -0.51
N ILE A 456 31.14 13.05 -1.74
CA ILE A 456 31.85 11.81 -2.07
C ILE A 456 32.63 11.93 -3.37
N LYS A 457 33.89 11.49 -3.34
CA LYS A 457 34.73 11.36 -4.53
C LYS A 457 34.50 10.02 -5.22
N ILE A 458 33.88 10.05 -6.41
CA ILE A 458 33.81 8.88 -7.30
C ILE A 458 35.21 8.55 -7.80
N VAL A 459 35.63 7.31 -7.59
CA VAL A 459 36.92 6.80 -8.05
C VAL A 459 36.83 6.27 -9.48
N GLY A 460 35.70 5.68 -9.83
CA GLY A 460 35.41 5.25 -11.20
C GLY A 460 34.18 4.35 -11.28
N LYS A 461 33.70 4.13 -12.50
CA LYS A 461 32.63 3.18 -12.80
C LYS A 461 33.15 1.76 -12.65
N ILE A 462 32.46 0.91 -11.89
CA ILE A 462 32.83 -0.49 -11.70
C ILE A 462 32.29 -1.30 -12.89
N VAL A 463 33.18 -1.98 -13.61
CA VAL A 463 32.81 -2.78 -14.81
C VAL A 463 33.00 -4.28 -14.61
N GLY A 464 33.76 -4.67 -13.60
CA GLY A 464 34.00 -6.07 -13.28
C GLY A 464 34.47 -6.25 -11.85
N PHE A 465 34.53 -7.50 -11.40
CA PHE A 465 35.06 -7.86 -10.10
C PHE A 465 35.76 -9.21 -10.12
N ALA A 466 36.70 -9.39 -9.22
CA ALA A 466 37.43 -10.63 -9.03
C ALA A 466 37.47 -11.02 -7.56
N GLU A 467 37.32 -12.31 -7.31
CA GLU A 467 37.35 -12.89 -5.97
C GLU A 467 38.70 -13.55 -5.73
N PRO A 468 39.45 -13.16 -4.68
CA PRO A 468 40.84 -13.60 -4.51
C PRO A 468 41.00 -15.11 -4.36
N HIS A 469 40.03 -15.75 -3.71
CA HIS A 469 40.01 -17.18 -3.46
C HIS A 469 39.74 -18.03 -4.71
N LYS A 470 39.36 -17.41 -5.83
CA LYS A 470 39.13 -18.07 -7.13
C LYS A 470 40.35 -18.05 -8.05
N SER A 471 41.52 -17.65 -7.55
CA SER A 471 42.77 -17.68 -8.31
C SER A 471 43.04 -19.08 -8.88
N LYS A 472 43.33 -19.15 -10.18
CA LYS A 472 43.74 -20.37 -10.88
C LYS A 472 45.09 -20.13 -11.52
N ASN A 473 46.08 -20.96 -11.20
CA ASN A 473 47.44 -20.87 -11.73
C ASN A 473 48.09 -19.47 -11.54
N GLY A 474 47.79 -18.78 -10.44
CA GLY A 474 48.33 -17.45 -10.15
C GLY A 474 47.58 -16.29 -10.82
N LYS A 475 46.52 -16.56 -11.60
CA LYS A 475 45.69 -15.54 -12.25
C LYS A 475 44.34 -15.38 -11.56
N LEU A 476 43.88 -14.15 -11.39
CA LEU A 476 42.54 -13.84 -10.88
C LEU A 476 41.54 -13.70 -12.03
N PRO A 477 40.53 -14.58 -12.15
CA PRO A 477 39.49 -14.42 -13.16
C PRO A 477 38.57 -13.25 -12.81
N VAL A 478 38.40 -12.33 -13.75
CA VAL A 478 37.53 -11.16 -13.61
C VAL A 478 36.18 -11.45 -14.26
N SER A 479 35.13 -11.40 -13.43
CA SER A 479 33.74 -11.46 -13.88
C SER A 479 33.25 -10.06 -14.24
N PRO A 480 32.57 -9.86 -15.38
CA PRO A 480 31.94 -8.58 -15.68
C PRO A 480 30.78 -8.33 -14.71
N VAL A 481 30.54 -7.08 -14.38
CA VAL A 481 29.31 -6.69 -13.67
C VAL A 481 28.20 -6.65 -14.72
N HIS A 482 27.20 -7.50 -14.56
CA HIS A 482 26.07 -7.54 -15.49
C HIS A 482 25.09 -6.41 -15.13
N HIS A 483 24.86 -5.52 -16.10
CA HIS A 483 23.84 -4.48 -16.04
C HIS A 483 22.42 -5.04 -16.14
#